data_AF-A0A5A9F911-F1
#
_entry.id   AF-A0A5A9F911-F1
#
_cell.length_a   1.000
_cell.length_b   1.000
_cell.length_c   1.000
_cell.angle_alpha   90.00
_cell.angle_beta   90.00
_cell.angle_gamma   90.00
#
_symmetry.space_group_name_H-M   'P 1'
#
loop_
_entity.id
_entity.type
_entity.pdbx_description
1 polymer ?
#
loop_
_entity_poly.entity_id
_entity_poly.type
_entity_poly.pdbx_seq_one_letter_code
_entity_poly.pdbx_strand_id
1 'polypeptide(L)'
;MDPRLPTLLTAPLSPRPVIEATYLDVLVRDGLPAGTGFSIALPRGWAVERTATAAPGPEAPLVPLARFHPGEPGAPGAAEGVELVVWAAFLPREMHGADWLRAWMRSQGYRELDFRQAPSPTGMMGDALAAGRHDGGLRLHRLLTVKDGDLLFLIDGRMMQGGPSRGGQADHRVMQEIVLLAAMRFRLAEPTGQTFAEGFEWTELKGAHAVRFLASGLWRETPGGYAPPDGASLVLDHVGPDGSTGRGSLIAVLGAAEATADAALADAAEIERTTLAKLANQGFTLSADAERVAEERTAERSILLHRRKARRSGTAMTILAARIALSEEAHSLPVCLILLSPDEDSAFEAWAINRRAFEIALSTVR
;
A
#
# COMPACT_ATOMS: atom_id res chain seq x y z
N MET A 1 0.19 23.87 16.27
CA MET A 1 0.78 23.67 14.92
C MET A 1 1.18 25.02 14.37
N ASP A 2 2.39 25.15 13.80
CA ASP A 2 2.81 26.39 13.15
C ASP A 2 2.08 26.52 11.79
N PRO A 3 1.24 27.54 11.57
CA PRO A 3 0.50 27.73 10.32
C PRO A 3 1.40 28.03 9.10
N ARG A 4 2.72 28.12 9.28
CA ARG A 4 3.71 28.33 8.22
C ARG A 4 4.28 27.03 7.64
N LEU A 5 3.98 25.87 8.24
CA LEU A 5 4.36 24.58 7.66
C LEU A 5 3.26 24.14 6.68
N PRO A 6 3.60 23.87 5.41
CA PRO A 6 2.60 23.51 4.44
C PRO A 6 2.01 22.14 4.81
N THR A 7 0.69 22.07 4.88
CA THR A 7 -0.07 20.84 5.11
C THR A 7 -0.69 20.35 3.80
N LEU A 8 -1.04 19.07 3.76
CA LEU A 8 -1.61 18.43 2.59
C LEU A 8 -3.06 18.90 2.35
N LEU A 9 -3.30 19.45 1.17
CA LEU A 9 -4.62 19.85 0.71
C LEU A 9 -5.47 18.61 0.41
N THR A 10 -6.57 18.43 1.13
CA THR A 10 -7.48 17.26 0.98
C THR A 10 -8.66 17.50 0.04
N ALA A 11 -8.96 18.77 -0.29
CA ALA A 11 -10.02 19.17 -1.21
C ALA A 11 -9.58 20.40 -2.03
N PRO A 12 -10.06 20.57 -3.27
CA PRO A 12 -9.76 21.77 -4.06
C PRO A 12 -10.16 23.06 -3.32
N LEU A 13 -9.37 24.12 -3.51
CA LEU A 13 -9.65 25.47 -3.01
C LEU A 13 -10.62 26.21 -3.94
N SER A 14 -10.44 26.01 -5.24
CA SER A 14 -11.23 26.63 -6.28
C SER A 14 -12.66 26.05 -6.30
N PRO A 15 -13.70 26.89 -6.44
CA PRO A 15 -15.06 26.42 -6.66
C PRO A 15 -15.18 25.60 -7.95
N ARG A 16 -16.13 24.67 -7.98
CA ARG A 16 -16.37 23.78 -9.13
C ARG A 16 -16.46 24.50 -10.50
N PRO A 17 -17.19 25.62 -10.67
CA PRO A 17 -17.24 26.32 -11.95
C PRO A 17 -15.88 26.84 -12.42
N VAL A 18 -15.01 27.26 -11.48
CA VAL A 18 -13.65 27.71 -11.78
C VAL A 18 -12.80 26.52 -12.23
N ILE A 19 -12.92 25.37 -11.56
CA ILE A 19 -12.21 24.14 -11.93
C ILE A 19 -12.62 23.70 -13.36
N GLU A 20 -13.91 23.67 -13.66
CA GLU A 20 -14.42 23.26 -14.98
C GLU A 20 -13.99 24.21 -16.10
N ALA A 21 -13.86 25.51 -15.82
CA ALA A 21 -13.33 26.49 -16.76
C ALA A 21 -11.81 26.35 -16.96
N THR A 22 -11.08 26.02 -15.90
CA THR A 22 -9.61 26.07 -15.86
C THR A 22 -8.96 24.78 -16.34
N TYR A 23 -9.56 23.62 -16.07
CA TYR A 23 -8.94 22.32 -16.30
C TYR A 23 -9.58 21.56 -17.46
N LEU A 24 -8.76 20.77 -18.15
CA LEU A 24 -9.15 19.85 -19.21
C LEU A 24 -8.59 18.45 -18.91
N ASP A 25 -9.35 17.41 -19.24
CA ASP A 25 -8.80 16.05 -19.27
C ASP A 25 -7.99 15.87 -20.55
N VAL A 26 -6.72 15.54 -20.39
CA VAL A 26 -5.79 15.29 -21.49
C VAL A 26 -5.47 13.80 -21.53
N LEU A 27 -5.74 13.16 -22.67
CA LEU A 27 -5.34 11.78 -22.94
C LEU A 27 -3.89 11.75 -23.43
N VAL A 28 -3.03 11.05 -22.69
CA VAL A 28 -1.63 10.80 -23.02
C VAL A 28 -1.47 9.31 -23.28
N ARG A 29 -1.46 8.94 -24.56
CA ARG A 29 -1.33 7.54 -25.01
C ARG A 29 -0.27 7.41 -26.10
N ASP A 30 -0.36 8.25 -27.12
CA ASP A 30 0.53 8.15 -28.27
C ASP A 30 1.97 8.45 -27.86
N GLY A 31 2.90 7.57 -28.24
CA GLY A 31 4.32 7.66 -27.91
C GLY A 31 4.71 7.12 -26.53
N LEU A 32 3.77 6.58 -25.74
CA LEU A 32 4.06 5.87 -24.51
C LEU A 32 4.16 4.34 -24.74
N PRO A 33 4.84 3.61 -23.86
CA PRO A 33 4.79 2.16 -23.84
C PRO A 33 3.35 1.61 -23.75
N ALA A 34 3.13 0.41 -24.29
CA ALA A 34 1.83 -0.25 -24.23
C ALA A 34 1.37 -0.46 -22.78
N GLY A 35 0.08 -0.27 -22.51
CA GLY A 35 -0.48 -0.40 -21.15
C GLY A 35 -0.16 0.75 -20.19
N THR A 36 0.67 1.73 -20.58
CA THR A 36 1.01 2.88 -19.70
C THR A 36 0.31 4.18 -20.09
N GLY A 37 -0.63 4.14 -21.03
CA GLY A 37 -1.43 5.31 -21.43
C GLY A 37 -2.40 5.73 -20.33
N PHE A 38 -2.65 7.04 -20.18
CA PHE A 38 -3.53 7.58 -19.14
C PHE A 38 -4.21 8.88 -19.56
N SER A 39 -5.33 9.22 -18.93
CA SER A 39 -5.92 10.56 -18.92
C SER A 39 -5.65 11.25 -17.60
N ILE A 40 -5.37 12.56 -17.65
CA ILE A 40 -5.06 13.37 -16.47
C ILE A 40 -5.65 14.77 -16.64
N ALA A 41 -6.13 15.37 -15.55
CA ALA A 41 -6.61 16.75 -15.60
C ALA A 41 -5.45 17.74 -15.49
N LEU A 42 -5.36 18.67 -16.43
CA LEU A 42 -4.34 19.71 -16.47
C LEU A 42 -4.98 21.09 -16.65
N PRO A 43 -4.38 22.16 -16.12
CA PRO A 43 -4.79 23.51 -16.46
C PRO A 43 -4.64 23.77 -17.96
N ARG A 44 -5.53 24.58 -18.53
CA ARG A 44 -5.39 25.08 -19.91
C ARG A 44 -4.06 25.81 -20.08
N GLY A 45 -3.44 25.68 -21.26
CA GLY A 45 -2.15 26.29 -21.58
C GLY A 45 -0.93 25.51 -21.06
N TRP A 46 -1.11 24.30 -20.53
CA TRP A 46 -0.02 23.39 -20.18
C TRP A 46 0.46 22.59 -21.40
N ALA A 47 1.78 22.46 -21.52
CA ALA A 47 2.44 21.62 -22.50
C ALA A 47 2.66 20.19 -21.96
N VAL A 48 2.78 19.23 -22.88
CA VAL A 48 3.02 17.81 -22.59
C VAL A 48 4.31 17.36 -23.30
N GLU A 49 5.31 17.00 -22.52
CA GLU A 49 6.56 16.37 -22.98
C GLU A 49 6.50 14.88 -22.66
N ARG A 50 6.65 14.01 -23.66
CA ARG A 50 6.66 12.55 -23.46
C ARG A 50 8.09 12.07 -23.36
N THR A 51 8.41 11.31 -22.33
CA THR A 51 9.80 11.02 -21.95
C THR A 51 10.17 9.55 -22.04
N ALA A 52 9.22 8.63 -21.81
CA ALA A 52 9.51 7.19 -21.84
C ALA A 52 9.47 6.63 -23.27
N THR A 53 10.51 5.87 -23.63
CA THR A 53 10.58 5.06 -24.86
C THR A 53 10.45 3.56 -24.60
N ALA A 54 10.52 3.14 -23.33
CA ALA A 54 10.40 1.75 -22.89
C ALA A 54 9.53 1.65 -21.63
N ALA A 55 8.83 0.53 -21.48
CA ALA A 55 8.04 0.22 -20.28
C ALA A 55 8.96 0.02 -19.05
N PRO A 56 8.49 0.31 -17.83
CA PRO A 56 9.22 -0.06 -16.63
C PRO A 56 9.35 -1.59 -16.54
N GLY A 57 10.44 -2.05 -15.96
CA GLY A 57 10.71 -3.48 -15.74
C GLY A 57 11.90 -3.69 -14.82
N PRO A 58 12.38 -4.93 -14.62
CA PRO A 58 13.47 -5.22 -13.69
C PRO A 58 14.75 -4.40 -13.91
N GLU A 59 15.11 -4.16 -15.17
CA GLU A 59 16.32 -3.40 -15.56
C GLU A 59 16.15 -1.87 -15.45
N ALA A 60 14.90 -1.40 -15.54
CA ALA A 60 14.53 0.01 -15.44
C ALA A 60 13.25 0.13 -14.60
N PRO A 61 13.35 -0.05 -13.27
CA PRO A 61 12.17 -0.24 -12.41
C PRO A 61 11.36 1.04 -12.19
N LEU A 62 11.85 2.20 -12.62
CA LEU A 62 11.15 3.48 -12.55
C LEU A 62 11.48 4.30 -13.80
N VAL A 63 10.46 4.67 -14.57
CA VAL A 63 10.61 5.46 -15.80
C VAL A 63 9.68 6.68 -15.78
N PRO A 64 10.14 7.88 -16.18
CA PRO A 64 9.27 9.03 -16.35
C PRO A 64 8.48 8.84 -17.65
N LEU A 65 7.14 8.80 -17.58
CA LEU A 65 6.28 8.65 -18.76
C LEU A 65 6.07 9.99 -19.47
N ALA A 66 5.67 11.01 -18.72
CA ALA A 66 5.40 12.33 -19.25
C ALA A 66 5.68 13.42 -18.21
N ARG A 67 6.16 14.56 -18.71
CA ARG A 67 6.32 15.80 -17.97
C ARG A 67 5.34 16.83 -18.50
N PHE A 68 4.77 17.60 -17.59
CA PHE A 68 3.82 18.65 -17.86
C PHE A 68 4.29 19.93 -17.19
N HIS A 69 4.17 21.03 -17.93
CA HIS A 69 4.56 22.34 -17.44
C HIS A 69 3.73 23.41 -18.14
N PRO A 70 3.58 24.61 -17.54
CA PRO A 70 3.02 25.77 -18.22
C PRO A 70 3.74 26.03 -19.55
N GLY A 71 3.00 26.01 -20.66
CA GLY A 71 3.50 26.25 -22.01
C GLY A 71 3.16 27.63 -22.56
N GLU A 72 2.09 28.25 -22.04
CA GLU A 72 1.64 29.59 -22.42
C GLU A 72 1.90 30.63 -21.32
N PRO A 73 2.22 31.89 -21.69
CA PRO A 73 2.30 32.97 -20.72
C PRO A 73 0.97 33.16 -19.97
N GLY A 74 1.01 33.13 -18.65
CA GLY A 74 -0.18 33.30 -17.79
C GLY A 74 -0.99 32.03 -17.54
N ALA A 75 -0.55 30.85 -18.04
CA ALA A 75 -1.16 29.58 -17.66
C ALA A 75 -1.09 29.38 -16.12
N PRO A 76 -2.12 28.81 -15.47
CA PRO A 76 -2.11 28.57 -14.04
C PRO A 76 -0.88 27.76 -13.61
N GLY A 77 -0.21 28.16 -12.53
CA GLY A 77 1.04 27.54 -12.06
C GLY A 77 2.33 28.08 -12.72
N ALA A 78 2.24 28.95 -13.74
CA ALA A 78 3.42 29.54 -14.38
C ALA A 78 4.21 30.47 -13.45
N ALA A 79 3.52 31.26 -12.63
CA ALA A 79 4.15 32.20 -11.71
C ALA A 79 4.92 31.47 -10.59
N GLU A 80 4.41 30.31 -10.18
CA GLU A 80 4.99 29.46 -9.14
C GLU A 80 6.03 28.47 -9.70
N GLY A 81 6.16 28.36 -11.02
CA GLY A 81 7.05 27.40 -11.68
C GLY A 81 6.66 25.95 -11.37
N VAL A 82 5.36 25.64 -11.40
CA VAL A 82 4.86 24.29 -11.14
C VAL A 82 5.19 23.37 -12.31
N GLU A 83 5.65 22.18 -12.00
CA GLU A 83 5.81 21.08 -12.93
C GLU A 83 5.06 19.86 -12.39
N LEU A 84 4.61 19.00 -13.29
CA LEU A 84 4.07 17.68 -12.95
C LEU A 84 4.80 16.63 -13.77
N VAL A 85 5.18 15.52 -13.14
CA VAL A 85 5.78 14.37 -13.80
C VAL A 85 4.97 13.14 -13.42
N VAL A 86 4.54 12.37 -14.43
CA VAL A 86 3.96 11.05 -14.20
C VAL A 86 5.05 10.02 -14.45
N TRP A 87 5.37 9.25 -13.42
CA TRP A 87 6.28 8.12 -13.48
C TRP A 87 5.50 6.81 -13.48
N ALA A 88 6.09 5.76 -14.02
CA ALA A 88 5.65 4.39 -13.82
C ALA A 88 6.77 3.57 -13.20
N ALA A 89 6.43 2.82 -12.16
CA ALA A 89 7.30 1.93 -11.42
C ALA A 89 6.86 0.48 -11.62
N PHE A 90 7.82 -0.41 -11.83
CA PHE A 90 7.61 -1.85 -11.81
C PHE A 90 7.64 -2.35 -10.35
N LEU A 91 6.60 -3.08 -9.97
CA LEU A 91 6.47 -3.72 -8.66
C LEU A 91 6.66 -5.23 -8.83
N PRO A 92 7.84 -5.78 -8.49
CA PRO A 92 8.06 -7.23 -8.58
C PRO A 92 7.29 -8.00 -7.49
N ARG A 93 6.82 -7.30 -6.45
CA ARG A 93 6.18 -7.88 -5.28
C ARG A 93 4.93 -7.09 -4.91
N GLU A 94 3.92 -7.80 -4.40
CA GLU A 94 2.70 -7.17 -3.92
C GLU A 94 2.95 -6.34 -2.65
N MET A 95 2.72 -5.03 -2.76
CA MET A 95 2.75 -4.09 -1.64
C MET A 95 1.74 -2.96 -1.83
N HIS A 96 1.45 -2.21 -0.76
CA HIS A 96 0.66 -0.98 -0.84
C HIS A 96 1.42 0.13 -1.56
N GLY A 97 0.70 0.94 -2.35
CA GLY A 97 1.28 2.12 -2.97
C GLY A 97 1.74 3.16 -1.94
N ALA A 98 1.12 3.21 -0.77
CA ALA A 98 1.56 4.03 0.35
C ALA A 98 2.92 3.60 0.92
N ASP A 99 3.15 2.30 1.07
CA ASP A 99 4.41 1.77 1.61
C ASP A 99 5.54 1.94 0.59
N TRP A 100 5.26 1.68 -0.69
CA TRP A 100 6.20 1.96 -1.76
C TRP A 100 6.61 3.44 -1.78
N LEU A 101 5.64 4.36 -1.66
CA LEU A 101 5.93 5.79 -1.66
C LEU A 101 6.83 6.20 -0.48
N ARG A 102 6.59 5.66 0.72
CA ARG A 102 7.44 5.92 1.89
C ARG A 102 8.87 5.43 1.68
N ALA A 103 9.04 4.20 1.21
CA ALA A 103 10.36 3.65 0.91
C ALA A 103 11.08 4.47 -0.16
N TRP A 104 10.37 4.80 -1.25
CA TRP A 104 10.92 5.58 -2.34
C TRP A 104 11.33 6.98 -1.87
N MET A 105 10.46 7.74 -1.19
CA MET A 105 10.81 9.06 -0.64
C MET A 105 12.05 9.03 0.27
N ARG A 106 12.13 8.03 1.16
CA ARG A 106 13.31 7.85 2.02
C ARG A 106 14.57 7.58 1.20
N SER A 107 14.48 6.73 0.16
CA SER A 107 15.61 6.45 -0.74
C SER A 107 16.09 7.68 -1.52
N GLN A 108 15.18 8.62 -1.81
CA GLN A 108 15.50 9.89 -2.48
C GLN A 108 15.97 10.97 -1.49
N GLY A 109 16.05 10.68 -0.19
CA GLY A 109 16.41 11.65 0.84
C GLY A 109 15.36 12.76 1.03
N TYR A 110 14.11 12.51 0.67
CA TYR A 110 13.03 13.47 0.85
C TYR A 110 12.66 13.58 2.32
N ARG A 111 12.41 14.81 2.78
CA ARG A 111 11.83 15.08 4.09
C ARG A 111 10.32 15.14 3.96
N GLU A 112 9.64 14.15 4.53
CA GLU A 112 8.18 14.14 4.67
C GLU A 112 7.72 15.34 5.50
N LEU A 113 6.74 16.09 4.98
CA LEU A 113 6.10 17.21 5.66
C LEU A 113 4.71 16.84 6.15
N ASP A 114 3.97 16.09 5.32
CA ASP A 114 2.65 15.56 5.62
C ASP A 114 2.40 14.30 4.79
N PHE A 115 1.62 13.36 5.30
CA PHE A 115 1.36 12.09 4.64
C PHE A 115 -0.02 11.54 4.96
N ARG A 116 -0.74 11.14 3.91
CA ARG A 116 -2.05 10.51 4.01
C ARG A 116 -2.06 9.18 3.28
N GLN A 117 -2.80 8.23 3.83
CA GLN A 117 -3.18 7.01 3.14
C GLN A 117 -4.66 7.07 2.75
N ALA A 118 -4.99 6.59 1.56
CA ALA A 118 -6.38 6.49 1.09
C ALA A 118 -6.65 5.06 0.58
N PRO A 119 -7.78 4.43 0.94
CA PRO A 119 -8.16 3.14 0.39
C PRO A 119 -8.38 3.19 -1.13
N SER A 120 -8.02 2.11 -1.82
CA SER A 120 -8.29 1.88 -3.24
C SER A 120 -8.53 0.39 -3.51
N PRO A 121 -9.04 0.03 -4.70
CA PRO A 121 -9.26 -1.38 -5.06
C PRO A 121 -8.00 -2.25 -4.97
N THR A 122 -6.80 -1.67 -5.14
CA THR A 122 -5.51 -2.40 -5.17
C THR A 122 -4.70 -2.25 -3.87
N GLY A 123 -5.30 -1.71 -2.80
CA GLY A 123 -4.66 -1.47 -1.50
C GLY A 123 -4.69 0.00 -1.09
N MET A 124 -3.79 0.41 -0.21
CA MET A 124 -3.67 1.79 0.25
C MET A 124 -2.79 2.60 -0.70
N MET A 125 -3.36 3.69 -1.21
CA MET A 125 -2.64 4.73 -1.97
C MET A 125 -1.91 5.65 -0.99
N GLY A 126 -0.76 6.17 -1.39
CA GLY A 126 -0.04 7.23 -0.68
C GLY A 126 -0.31 8.59 -1.30
N ASP A 127 -0.48 9.62 -0.47
CA ASP A 127 -0.54 11.03 -0.84
C ASP A 127 0.35 11.81 0.13
N ALA A 128 1.50 12.26 -0.34
CA ALA A 128 2.55 12.84 0.48
C ALA A 128 2.87 14.27 0.04
N LEU A 129 3.13 15.13 1.02
CA LEU A 129 3.80 16.39 0.82
C LEU A 129 5.23 16.26 1.36
N ALA A 130 6.23 16.56 0.54
CA ALA A 130 7.62 16.37 0.88
C ALA A 130 8.50 17.52 0.39
N ALA A 131 9.63 17.74 1.06
CA ALA A 131 10.69 18.62 0.59
C ALA A 131 11.91 17.81 0.17
N GLY A 132 12.44 18.06 -1.02
CA GLY A 132 13.58 17.35 -1.61
C GLY A 132 14.51 18.30 -2.33
N ARG A 133 15.77 17.89 -2.52
CA ARG A 133 16.70 18.63 -3.40
C ARG A 133 16.66 18.02 -4.80
N HIS A 134 16.46 18.87 -5.81
CA HIS A 134 16.50 18.47 -7.21
C HIS A 134 17.21 19.56 -8.02
N ASP A 135 18.17 19.17 -8.86
CA ASP A 135 19.03 20.08 -9.65
C ASP A 135 19.67 21.20 -8.81
N GLY A 136 20.12 20.87 -7.59
CA GLY A 136 20.74 21.81 -6.66
C GLY A 136 19.78 22.72 -5.89
N GLY A 137 18.50 22.79 -6.29
CA GLY A 137 17.45 23.58 -5.64
C GLY A 137 16.63 22.79 -4.62
N LEU A 138 16.13 23.46 -3.58
CA LEU A 138 15.12 22.89 -2.69
C LEU A 138 13.75 22.98 -3.38
N ARG A 139 13.04 21.87 -3.49
CA ARG A 139 11.71 21.78 -4.08
C ARG A 139 10.70 21.25 -3.08
N LEU A 140 9.48 21.76 -3.18
CA LEU A 140 8.32 21.18 -2.56
C LEU A 140 7.68 20.22 -3.56
N HIS A 141 7.32 19.03 -3.09
CA HIS A 141 6.69 17.96 -3.86
C HIS A 141 5.34 17.59 -3.25
N ARG A 142 4.36 17.32 -4.11
CA ARG A 142 3.17 16.54 -3.77
C ARG A 142 3.19 15.26 -4.61
N LEU A 143 3.17 14.12 -3.95
CA LEU A 143 3.42 12.80 -4.52
C LEU A 143 2.21 11.91 -4.27
N LEU A 144 1.60 11.36 -5.33
CA LEU A 144 0.45 10.45 -5.21
C LEU A 144 0.68 9.16 -5.99
N THR A 145 0.29 8.03 -5.40
CA THR A 145 0.43 6.71 -6.04
C THR A 145 -0.90 6.15 -6.53
N VAL A 146 -0.90 5.57 -7.73
CA VAL A 146 -2.02 4.82 -8.31
C VAL A 146 -1.47 3.47 -8.79
N LYS A 147 -2.08 2.36 -8.42
CA LYS A 147 -1.56 1.01 -8.73
C LYS A 147 -2.51 0.23 -9.64
N ASP A 148 -1.96 -0.48 -10.61
CA ASP A 148 -2.64 -1.40 -11.52
C ASP A 148 -1.73 -2.58 -11.83
N GLY A 149 -2.08 -3.77 -11.34
CA GLY A 149 -1.24 -4.97 -11.44
C GLY A 149 0.16 -4.78 -10.85
N ASP A 150 1.16 -5.12 -11.65
CA ASP A 150 2.60 -4.97 -11.38
C ASP A 150 3.14 -3.57 -11.65
N LEU A 151 2.27 -2.61 -12.01
CA LEU A 151 2.64 -1.22 -12.21
C LEU A 151 2.11 -0.32 -11.10
N LEU A 152 2.96 0.63 -10.69
CA LEU A 152 2.60 1.74 -9.84
C LEU A 152 2.95 3.06 -10.52
N PHE A 153 1.93 3.90 -10.72
CA PHE A 153 2.07 5.23 -11.25
C PHE A 153 2.29 6.21 -10.10
N LEU A 154 3.31 7.05 -10.23
CA LEU A 154 3.60 8.13 -9.29
C LEU A 154 3.36 9.47 -9.99
N ILE A 155 2.41 10.23 -9.46
CA ILE A 155 2.12 11.60 -9.88
C ILE A 155 2.93 12.53 -8.98
N ASP A 156 4.02 13.09 -9.51
CA ASP A 156 4.94 13.99 -8.81
C ASP A 156 4.73 15.43 -9.29
N GLY A 157 4.01 16.20 -8.50
CA GLY A 157 3.89 17.63 -8.68
C GLY A 157 4.92 18.37 -7.86
N ARG A 158 5.65 19.30 -8.48
CA ARG A 158 6.80 19.95 -7.83
C ARG A 158 6.92 21.42 -8.17
N MET A 159 7.44 22.19 -7.23
CA MET A 159 7.74 23.61 -7.40
C MET A 159 9.03 23.99 -6.66
N MET A 160 9.74 25.00 -7.16
CA MET A 160 10.93 25.54 -6.49
C MET A 160 10.54 26.24 -5.19
N GLN A 161 11.19 25.87 -4.08
CA GLN A 161 11.00 26.53 -2.80
C GLN A 161 11.89 27.78 -2.72
N GLY A 162 11.28 28.95 -2.58
CA GLY A 162 12.01 30.23 -2.49
C GLY A 162 12.61 30.72 -3.82
N GLY A 163 12.06 30.28 -4.96
CA GLY A 163 12.39 30.82 -6.27
C GLY A 163 12.07 32.32 -6.39
N PRO A 164 12.58 33.00 -7.44
CA PRO A 164 12.44 34.44 -7.61
C PRO A 164 11.02 34.80 -8.08
N SER A 165 10.00 34.55 -7.28
CA SER A 165 8.76 35.31 -7.37
C SER A 165 9.13 36.73 -6.96
N ARG A 166 9.16 37.65 -7.94
CA ARG A 166 9.38 39.09 -7.74
C ARG A 166 8.49 39.59 -6.59
N GLY A 167 9.02 39.61 -5.37
CA GLY A 167 8.37 40.17 -4.18
C GLY A 167 7.25 39.38 -3.50
N GLY A 168 7.02 38.09 -3.80
CA GLY A 168 5.96 37.29 -3.17
C GLY A 168 6.40 35.90 -2.75
N GLN A 169 5.93 35.40 -1.60
CA GLN A 169 6.01 33.96 -1.27
C GLN A 169 5.22 33.18 -2.33
N ALA A 170 5.87 32.26 -3.06
CA ALA A 170 5.18 31.37 -3.99
C ALA A 170 4.09 30.58 -3.24
N ASP A 171 2.85 30.64 -3.71
CA ASP A 171 1.73 30.01 -3.02
C ASP A 171 1.70 28.50 -3.31
N HIS A 172 2.24 27.72 -2.37
CA HIS A 172 2.28 26.26 -2.48
C HIS A 172 0.90 25.61 -2.66
N ARG A 173 -0.17 26.30 -2.29
CA ARG A 173 -1.53 25.79 -2.41
C ARG A 173 -1.97 25.67 -3.88
N VAL A 174 -1.46 26.54 -4.75
CA VAL A 174 -1.71 26.47 -6.20
C VAL A 174 -1.14 25.17 -6.76
N MET A 175 0.12 24.86 -6.44
CA MET A 175 0.75 23.58 -6.82
C MET A 175 -0.08 22.40 -6.28
N GLN A 176 -0.42 22.43 -4.99
CA GLN A 176 -1.16 21.32 -4.38
C GLN A 176 -2.55 21.09 -5.01
N GLU A 177 -3.27 22.15 -5.40
CA GLU A 177 -4.56 22.03 -6.09
C GLU A 177 -4.42 21.43 -7.48
N ILE A 178 -3.45 21.91 -8.28
CA ILE A 178 -3.19 21.39 -9.63
C ILE A 178 -2.94 19.88 -9.57
N VAL A 179 -2.10 19.46 -8.62
CA VAL A 179 -1.69 18.06 -8.47
C VAL A 179 -2.81 17.20 -7.89
N LEU A 180 -3.61 17.76 -6.96
CA LEU A 180 -4.81 17.08 -6.46
C LEU A 180 -5.79 16.78 -7.58
N LEU A 181 -6.09 17.78 -8.42
CA LEU A 181 -7.03 17.63 -9.53
C LEU A 181 -6.50 16.65 -10.57
N ALA A 182 -5.21 16.72 -10.88
CA ALA A 182 -4.53 15.76 -11.74
C ALA A 182 -4.71 14.33 -11.24
N ALA A 183 -4.46 14.08 -9.94
CA ALA A 183 -4.59 12.76 -9.35
C ALA A 183 -6.05 12.29 -9.22
N MET A 184 -6.98 13.16 -8.81
CA MET A 184 -8.42 12.81 -8.70
C MET A 184 -9.02 12.37 -10.04
N ARG A 185 -8.53 12.96 -11.14
CA ARG A 185 -8.97 12.69 -12.52
C ARG A 185 -7.99 11.82 -13.31
N PHE A 186 -7.01 11.21 -12.64
CA PHE A 186 -6.11 10.27 -13.27
C PHE A 186 -6.84 8.95 -13.56
N ARG A 187 -6.84 8.51 -14.82
CA ARG A 187 -7.40 7.22 -15.22
C ARG A 187 -6.47 6.56 -16.22
N LEU A 188 -6.27 5.25 -16.11
CA LEU A 188 -5.55 4.50 -17.12
C LEU A 188 -6.42 4.41 -18.38
N ALA A 189 -5.78 4.56 -19.54
CA ALA A 189 -6.45 4.38 -20.83
C ALA A 189 -6.80 2.90 -21.06
N GLU A 190 -5.94 2.01 -20.59
CA GLU A 190 -6.03 0.55 -20.76
C GLU A 190 -5.70 -0.14 -19.43
N PRO A 191 -6.57 -0.04 -18.40
CA PRO A 191 -6.31 -0.69 -17.12
C PRO A 191 -6.25 -2.22 -17.31
N THR A 192 -5.28 -2.88 -16.70
CA THR A 192 -5.10 -4.33 -16.80
C THR A 192 -6.23 -5.10 -16.12
N GLY A 193 -6.86 -4.49 -15.11
CA GLY A 193 -7.84 -5.15 -14.23
C GLY A 193 -7.19 -6.11 -13.23
N GLN A 194 -5.86 -6.24 -13.23
CA GLN A 194 -5.13 -7.06 -12.27
C GLN A 194 -5.08 -6.35 -10.91
N THR A 195 -5.53 -7.05 -9.88
CA THR A 195 -5.57 -6.48 -8.52
C THR A 195 -4.19 -6.48 -7.84
N PHE A 196 -3.35 -7.46 -8.17
CA PHE A 196 -2.09 -7.73 -7.48
C PHE A 196 -0.90 -7.69 -8.45
N ALA A 197 0.26 -7.33 -7.91
CA ALA A 197 1.53 -7.29 -8.65
C ALA A 197 2.17 -8.67 -8.85
N GLU A 198 1.74 -9.66 -8.06
CA GLU A 198 2.17 -11.06 -8.18
C GLU A 198 0.94 -11.99 -8.15
N GLY A 199 1.13 -13.26 -8.52
CA GLY A 199 0.05 -14.24 -8.47
C GLY A 199 -0.44 -14.48 -7.04
N PHE A 200 -1.75 -14.47 -6.85
CA PHE A 200 -2.41 -14.91 -5.62
C PHE A 200 -3.34 -16.08 -5.93
N GLU A 201 -3.22 -17.14 -5.14
CA GLU A 201 -3.94 -18.39 -5.32
C GLU A 201 -4.80 -18.69 -4.09
N TRP A 202 -5.95 -19.35 -4.33
CA TRP A 202 -6.80 -19.83 -3.24
C TRP A 202 -6.10 -20.96 -2.50
N THR A 203 -5.77 -20.70 -1.24
CA THR A 203 -5.20 -21.66 -0.30
C THR A 203 -6.30 -22.17 0.61
N GLU A 204 -6.31 -23.46 0.92
CA GLU A 204 -7.39 -24.12 1.64
C GLU A 204 -6.88 -24.83 2.91
N LEU A 205 -7.52 -24.55 4.05
CA LEU A 205 -7.39 -25.29 5.29
C LEU A 205 -8.44 -26.39 5.32
N LYS A 206 -8.00 -27.65 5.20
CA LYS A 206 -8.88 -28.83 5.10
C LYS A 206 -8.98 -29.56 6.44
N GLY A 207 -9.92 -29.14 7.28
CA GLY A 207 -10.33 -29.88 8.48
C GLY A 207 -11.58 -30.73 8.21
N ALA A 208 -12.43 -30.90 9.22
CA ALA A 208 -13.79 -31.40 9.02
C ALA A 208 -14.64 -30.41 8.19
N HIS A 209 -14.32 -29.12 8.31
CA HIS A 209 -14.80 -28.04 7.45
C HIS A 209 -13.63 -27.45 6.66
N ALA A 210 -13.94 -26.75 5.57
CA ALA A 210 -12.94 -26.12 4.71
C ALA A 210 -13.05 -24.61 4.80
N VAL A 211 -11.91 -23.95 5.05
CA VAL A 211 -11.78 -22.49 4.96
C VAL A 211 -10.75 -22.16 3.90
N ARG A 212 -10.98 -21.12 3.12
CA ARG A 212 -10.02 -20.67 2.11
C ARG A 212 -9.74 -19.19 2.14
N PHE A 213 -8.56 -18.80 1.72
CA PHE A 213 -8.11 -17.42 1.60
C PHE A 213 -7.13 -17.28 0.43
N LEU A 214 -6.95 -16.06 -0.08
CA LEU A 214 -5.89 -15.81 -1.06
C LEU A 214 -4.53 -15.70 -0.37
N ALA A 215 -3.55 -16.40 -0.91
CA ALA A 215 -2.14 -16.27 -0.52
C ALA A 215 -1.27 -16.05 -1.77
N SER A 216 -0.13 -15.41 -1.58
CA SER A 216 0.83 -15.20 -2.66
C SER A 216 1.40 -16.54 -3.14
N GLY A 217 1.39 -16.75 -4.46
CA GLY A 217 2.01 -17.92 -5.10
C GLY A 217 3.54 -17.92 -4.99
N LEU A 218 4.15 -16.85 -4.47
CA LEU A 218 5.59 -16.79 -4.18
C LEU A 218 5.92 -17.23 -2.75
N TRP A 219 4.91 -17.57 -1.94
CA TRP A 219 5.11 -18.08 -0.58
C TRP A 219 5.14 -19.60 -0.62
N ARG A 220 6.06 -20.19 0.14
CA ARG A 220 6.23 -21.63 0.17
C ARG A 220 5.37 -22.23 1.26
N GLU A 221 4.47 -23.11 0.89
CA GLU A 221 3.70 -23.91 1.82
C GLU A 221 4.60 -24.90 2.58
N THR A 222 4.45 -24.92 3.89
CA THR A 222 5.01 -25.94 4.78
C THR A 222 3.93 -26.45 5.73
N PRO A 223 3.98 -27.74 6.13
CA PRO A 223 3.00 -28.28 7.07
C PRO A 223 3.02 -27.50 8.39
N GLY A 224 1.86 -27.02 8.85
CA GLY A 224 1.73 -26.24 10.08
C GLY A 224 1.98 -27.02 11.38
N GLY A 225 2.26 -28.32 11.26
CA GLY A 225 2.46 -29.23 12.39
C GLY A 225 1.14 -29.70 12.97
N TYR A 226 0.94 -29.47 14.27
CA TYR A 226 -0.25 -29.93 15.01
C TYR A 226 -1.40 -28.92 14.92
N ALA A 227 -2.53 -29.36 14.38
CA ALA A 227 -3.82 -28.67 14.39
C ALA A 227 -4.74 -29.18 15.52
N PRO A 228 -5.73 -28.39 15.97
CA PRO A 228 -6.81 -28.90 16.83
C PRO A 228 -7.53 -30.12 16.20
N PRO A 229 -8.16 -31.00 17.00
CA PRO A 229 -9.05 -32.04 16.46
C PRO A 229 -10.09 -31.43 15.52
N ASP A 230 -10.37 -32.13 14.41
CA ASP A 230 -11.27 -31.68 13.33
C ASP A 230 -10.86 -30.37 12.62
N GLY A 231 -9.72 -29.79 13.01
CA GLY A 231 -9.14 -28.58 12.45
C GLY A 231 -8.07 -28.85 11.41
N ALA A 232 -7.43 -27.77 10.96
CA ALA A 232 -6.31 -27.81 10.04
C ALA A 232 -5.30 -26.70 10.36
N SER A 233 -4.05 -26.89 9.96
CA SER A 233 -3.02 -25.86 10.14
C SER A 233 -2.08 -25.82 8.94
N LEU A 234 -1.69 -24.61 8.57
CA LEU A 234 -0.81 -24.34 7.45
C LEU A 234 0.20 -23.26 7.83
N VAL A 235 1.42 -23.38 7.33
CA VAL A 235 2.40 -22.31 7.37
C VAL A 235 2.79 -21.95 5.94
N LEU A 236 2.79 -20.67 5.63
CA LEU A 236 3.26 -20.13 4.37
C LEU A 236 4.48 -19.27 4.69
N ASP A 237 5.64 -19.65 4.17
CA ASP A 237 6.89 -18.92 4.39
C ASP A 237 7.20 -17.98 3.22
N HIS A 238 7.54 -16.73 3.53
CA HIS A 238 8.10 -15.80 2.57
C HIS A 238 9.55 -16.19 2.29
N VAL A 239 9.78 -16.71 1.08
CA VAL A 239 11.11 -17.10 0.59
C VAL A 239 11.67 -16.00 -0.31
N GLY A 240 12.95 -15.68 -0.14
CA GLY A 240 13.67 -14.76 -1.01
C GLY A 240 13.94 -15.32 -2.41
N PRO A 241 14.35 -14.49 -3.38
CA PRO A 241 14.71 -14.94 -4.74
C PRO A 241 15.86 -15.97 -4.76
N ASP A 242 16.70 -15.93 -3.73
CA ASP A 242 17.83 -16.83 -3.47
C ASP A 242 17.45 -18.10 -2.70
N GLY A 243 16.16 -18.31 -2.42
CA GLY A 243 15.69 -19.41 -1.58
C GLY A 243 15.85 -19.17 -0.08
N SER A 244 16.32 -17.99 0.35
CA SER A 244 16.50 -17.69 1.78
C SER A 244 15.16 -17.64 2.51
N THR A 245 15.08 -18.31 3.66
CA THR A 245 13.91 -18.30 4.54
C THR A 245 14.02 -17.22 5.61
N GLY A 246 12.96 -17.00 6.39
CA GLY A 246 12.98 -16.09 7.54
C GLY A 246 12.68 -14.63 7.21
N ARG A 247 12.18 -14.34 6.00
CA ARG A 247 11.70 -13.00 5.63
C ARG A 247 10.30 -12.71 6.15
N GLY A 248 9.56 -13.74 6.54
CA GLY A 248 8.23 -13.67 7.14
C GLY A 248 7.54 -15.03 7.04
N SER A 249 6.52 -15.26 7.85
CA SER A 249 5.68 -16.46 7.83
C SER A 249 4.23 -16.10 8.16
N LEU A 250 3.28 -16.71 7.47
CA LEU A 250 1.86 -16.66 7.76
C LEU A 250 1.45 -18.03 8.27
N ILE A 251 1.00 -18.08 9.51
CA ILE A 251 0.48 -19.28 10.16
C ILE A 251 -1.03 -19.18 10.13
N ALA A 252 -1.70 -20.15 9.54
CA ALA A 252 -3.15 -20.22 9.45
C ALA A 252 -3.63 -21.48 10.16
N VAL A 253 -4.60 -21.34 11.06
CA VAL A 253 -5.14 -22.45 11.85
C VAL A 253 -6.66 -22.36 11.88
N LEU A 254 -7.31 -23.48 11.56
CA LEU A 254 -8.74 -23.71 11.66
C LEU A 254 -8.99 -24.64 12.87
N GLY A 255 -9.94 -24.28 13.73
CA GLY A 255 -10.45 -25.14 14.80
C GLY A 255 -11.74 -25.87 14.41
N ALA A 256 -12.33 -26.57 15.38
CA ALA A 256 -13.59 -27.26 15.21
C ALA A 256 -14.78 -26.28 15.12
N ALA A 257 -15.86 -26.69 14.46
CA ALA A 257 -17.06 -25.88 14.36
C ALA A 257 -17.73 -25.64 15.72
N GLU A 258 -18.13 -24.40 15.96
CA GLU A 258 -18.76 -23.96 17.19
C GLU A 258 -20.23 -23.57 16.97
N ALA A 259 -21.03 -23.65 18.04
CA ALA A 259 -22.46 -23.34 17.95
C ALA A 259 -22.74 -21.85 17.72
N THR A 260 -21.83 -20.96 18.10
CA THR A 260 -22.01 -19.51 18.01
C THR A 260 -20.72 -18.79 17.62
N ALA A 261 -20.85 -17.59 17.05
CA ALA A 261 -19.71 -16.75 16.70
C ALA A 261 -18.87 -16.34 17.91
N ASP A 262 -19.49 -16.12 19.08
CA ASP A 262 -18.77 -15.77 20.31
C ASP A 262 -17.94 -16.96 20.83
N ALA A 263 -18.47 -18.19 20.73
CA ALA A 263 -17.72 -19.40 21.06
C ALA A 263 -16.55 -19.60 20.06
N ALA A 264 -16.79 -19.43 18.76
CA ALA A 264 -15.74 -19.48 17.75
C ALA A 264 -14.65 -18.41 17.99
N LEU A 265 -15.00 -17.20 18.42
CA LEU A 265 -13.99 -16.18 18.77
C LEU A 265 -13.17 -16.55 20.00
N ALA A 266 -13.78 -17.19 21.01
CA ALA A 266 -13.07 -17.69 22.18
C ALA A 266 -12.09 -18.80 21.80
N ASP A 267 -12.52 -19.73 20.93
CA ASP A 267 -11.68 -20.80 20.39
C ASP A 267 -10.54 -20.26 19.52
N ALA A 268 -10.81 -19.27 18.67
CA ALA A 268 -9.77 -18.58 17.92
C ALA A 268 -8.73 -17.89 18.83
N ALA A 269 -9.16 -17.38 20.00
CA ALA A 269 -8.25 -16.82 21.00
C ALA A 269 -7.38 -17.90 21.66
N GLU A 270 -7.94 -19.08 21.91
CA GLU A 270 -7.20 -20.24 22.43
C GLU A 270 -6.18 -20.76 21.41
N ILE A 271 -6.55 -20.82 20.13
CA ILE A 271 -5.65 -21.14 19.03
C ILE A 271 -4.49 -20.13 18.96
N GLU A 272 -4.76 -18.83 19.04
CA GLU A 272 -3.71 -17.81 19.08
C GLU A 272 -2.77 -18.06 20.27
N ARG A 273 -3.33 -18.22 21.48
CA ARG A 273 -2.56 -18.43 22.71
C ARG A 273 -1.63 -19.65 22.60
N THR A 274 -2.15 -20.77 22.11
CA THR A 274 -1.37 -22.00 21.92
C THR A 274 -0.29 -21.82 20.85
N THR A 275 -0.59 -21.12 19.75
CA THR A 275 0.39 -20.85 18.70
C THR A 275 1.51 -19.94 19.17
N LEU A 276 1.19 -18.88 19.93
CA LEU A 276 2.19 -18.00 20.55
C LEU A 276 3.06 -18.75 21.56
N ALA A 277 2.50 -19.66 22.35
CA ALA A 277 3.27 -20.50 23.27
C ALA A 277 4.26 -21.41 22.51
N LYS A 278 3.85 -21.98 21.36
CA LYS A 278 4.74 -22.75 20.48
C LYS A 278 5.87 -21.88 19.93
N LEU A 279 5.59 -20.66 19.49
CA LEU A 279 6.63 -19.71 19.06
C LEU A 279 7.61 -19.41 20.21
N ALA A 280 7.12 -19.17 21.43
CA ALA A 280 8.00 -18.96 22.57
C ALA A 280 8.96 -20.16 22.81
N ASN A 281 8.44 -21.39 22.71
CA ASN A 281 9.25 -22.62 22.79
C ASN A 281 10.25 -22.78 21.65
N GLN A 282 10.03 -22.12 20.51
CA GLN A 282 10.95 -22.09 19.37
C GLN A 282 12.00 -20.96 19.47
N GLY A 283 12.09 -20.29 20.62
CA GLY A 283 13.10 -19.27 20.91
C GLY A 283 12.68 -17.84 20.58
N PHE A 284 11.38 -17.59 20.40
CA PHE A 284 10.86 -16.22 20.30
C PHE A 284 10.63 -15.63 21.69
N THR A 285 11.08 -14.40 21.91
CA THR A 285 10.70 -13.61 23.09
C THR A 285 9.55 -12.68 22.70
N LEU A 286 8.39 -12.86 23.33
CA LEU A 286 7.17 -12.11 23.03
C LEU A 286 6.96 -11.00 24.07
N SER A 287 6.55 -9.79 23.65
CA SER A 287 6.09 -8.77 24.59
C SER A 287 4.84 -9.25 25.33
N ALA A 288 4.66 -8.86 26.59
CA ALA A 288 3.43 -9.18 27.34
C ALA A 288 2.21 -8.47 26.72
N ASP A 289 2.40 -7.23 26.29
CA ASP A 289 1.35 -6.39 25.73
C ASP A 289 1.00 -6.80 24.30
N ALA A 290 -0.30 -6.87 24.03
CA ALA A 290 -0.87 -6.95 22.70
C ALA A 290 -1.75 -5.72 22.47
N GLU A 291 -1.49 -5.01 21.38
CA GLU A 291 -2.26 -3.85 20.96
C GLU A 291 -3.41 -4.29 20.06
N ARG A 292 -4.64 -3.88 20.35
CA ARG A 292 -5.76 -4.09 19.43
C ARG A 292 -5.66 -3.09 18.29
N VAL A 293 -5.48 -3.59 17.06
CA VAL A 293 -5.29 -2.78 15.85
C VAL A 293 -6.63 -2.48 15.17
N ALA A 294 -7.50 -3.48 15.06
CA ALA A 294 -8.78 -3.35 14.38
C ALA A 294 -9.80 -4.37 14.91
N GLU A 295 -11.08 -4.05 14.71
CA GLU A 295 -12.21 -4.92 14.97
C GLU A 295 -13.24 -4.73 13.84
N GLU A 296 -13.72 -5.84 13.29
CA GLU A 296 -14.77 -5.89 12.28
C GLU A 296 -15.84 -6.89 12.72
N ARG A 297 -17.11 -6.51 12.60
CA ARG A 297 -18.24 -7.42 12.82
C ARG A 297 -19.27 -7.22 11.71
N THR A 298 -19.57 -8.30 11.00
CA THR A 298 -20.56 -8.39 9.93
C THR A 298 -21.48 -9.58 10.20
N ALA A 299 -22.48 -9.82 9.36
CA ALA A 299 -23.32 -11.01 9.50
C ALA A 299 -22.52 -12.29 9.21
N GLU A 300 -21.58 -12.21 8.27
CA GLU A 300 -20.81 -13.31 7.73
C GLU A 300 -19.56 -13.62 8.56
N ARG A 301 -18.99 -12.63 9.25
CA ARG A 301 -17.77 -12.83 10.05
C ARG A 301 -17.55 -11.79 11.15
N SER A 302 -16.78 -12.19 12.15
CA SER A 302 -16.20 -11.31 13.17
C SER A 302 -14.69 -11.45 13.19
N ILE A 303 -13.95 -10.32 13.20
CA ILE A 303 -12.49 -10.28 13.18
C ILE A 303 -11.99 -9.39 14.32
N LEU A 304 -11.02 -9.89 15.09
CA LEU A 304 -10.24 -9.12 16.06
C LEU A 304 -8.75 -9.20 15.72
N LEU A 305 -8.16 -8.07 15.32
CA LEU A 305 -6.77 -7.98 14.93
C LEU A 305 -5.91 -7.39 16.06
N HIS A 306 -4.85 -8.09 16.42
CA HIS A 306 -3.88 -7.68 17.43
C HIS A 306 -2.47 -7.56 16.84
N ARG A 307 -1.68 -6.65 17.40
CA ARG A 307 -0.24 -6.50 17.13
C ARG A 307 0.55 -6.75 18.40
N ARG A 308 1.63 -7.51 18.29
CA ARG A 308 2.57 -7.80 19.39
C ARG A 308 4.00 -7.64 18.91
N LYS A 309 4.87 -7.12 19.76
CA LYS A 309 6.32 -7.08 19.50
C LYS A 309 6.93 -8.43 19.87
N ALA A 310 7.89 -8.88 19.07
CA ALA A 310 8.64 -10.11 19.34
C ALA A 310 10.12 -9.91 19.04
N ARG A 311 10.95 -10.84 19.51
CA ARG A 311 12.37 -10.94 19.14
C ARG A 311 12.75 -12.39 18.88
N ARG A 312 13.64 -12.62 17.92
CA ARG A 312 14.26 -13.93 17.67
C ARG A 312 15.75 -13.73 17.43
N SER A 313 16.59 -14.40 18.22
CA SER A 313 18.06 -14.32 18.07
C SER A 313 18.60 -12.89 17.99
N GLY A 314 18.01 -11.95 18.75
CA GLY A 314 18.38 -10.53 18.75
C GLY A 314 17.69 -9.67 17.68
N THR A 315 17.06 -10.25 16.66
CA THR A 315 16.31 -9.52 15.62
C THR A 315 14.93 -9.13 16.12
N ALA A 316 14.54 -7.87 15.90
CA ALA A 316 13.22 -7.37 16.23
C ALA A 316 12.19 -7.86 15.20
N MET A 317 11.04 -8.31 15.71
CA MET A 317 9.97 -8.92 14.94
C MET A 317 8.63 -8.30 15.34
N THR A 318 7.67 -8.33 14.43
CA THR A 318 6.27 -8.00 14.67
C THR A 318 5.41 -9.21 14.42
N ILE A 319 4.43 -9.42 15.30
CA ILE A 319 3.37 -10.40 15.12
C ILE A 319 2.06 -9.65 14.90
N LEU A 320 1.35 -9.97 13.82
CA LEU A 320 -0.06 -9.61 13.65
C LEU A 320 -0.89 -10.88 13.79
N ALA A 321 -1.89 -10.87 14.67
CA ALA A 321 -2.77 -12.02 14.90
C ALA A 321 -4.24 -11.60 14.72
N ALA A 322 -4.92 -12.23 13.76
CA ALA A 322 -6.35 -12.09 13.56
C ALA A 322 -7.07 -13.30 14.14
N ARG A 323 -7.99 -13.05 15.08
CA ARG A 323 -8.98 -14.02 15.55
C ARG A 323 -10.23 -13.82 14.72
N ILE A 324 -10.74 -14.89 14.13
CA ILE A 324 -11.80 -14.83 13.14
C ILE A 324 -12.86 -15.85 13.53
N ALA A 325 -14.12 -15.43 13.56
CA ALA A 325 -15.26 -16.34 13.52
C ALA A 325 -15.95 -16.14 12.17
N LEU A 326 -16.02 -17.21 11.37
CA LEU A 326 -16.79 -17.23 10.12
C LEU A 326 -18.16 -17.82 10.41
N SER A 327 -19.22 -17.06 10.17
CA SER A 327 -20.60 -17.49 10.42
C SER A 327 -21.13 -18.27 9.22
N GLU A 328 -21.55 -19.52 9.47
CA GLU A 328 -22.36 -20.32 8.54
C GLU A 328 -23.79 -20.47 9.09
N GLU A 329 -24.72 -20.96 8.26
CA GLU A 329 -26.14 -21.05 8.65
C GLU A 329 -26.38 -21.88 9.93
N ALA A 330 -25.53 -22.88 10.20
CA ALA A 330 -25.71 -23.83 11.29
C ALA A 330 -24.64 -23.80 12.39
N HIS A 331 -23.52 -23.12 12.15
CA HIS A 331 -22.37 -23.11 13.06
C HIS A 331 -21.44 -21.92 12.74
N SER A 332 -20.38 -21.74 13.52
CA SER A 332 -19.33 -20.77 13.26
C SER A 332 -17.96 -21.43 13.31
N LEU A 333 -17.09 -21.09 12.36
CA LEU A 333 -15.76 -21.65 12.26
C LEU A 333 -14.72 -20.73 12.92
N PRO A 334 -13.98 -21.21 13.93
CA PRO A 334 -12.87 -20.47 14.53
C PRO A 334 -11.63 -20.55 13.63
N VAL A 335 -11.14 -19.40 13.18
CA VAL A 335 -9.92 -19.29 12.37
C VAL A 335 -8.97 -18.31 13.02
N CYS A 336 -7.69 -18.67 13.06
CA CYS A 336 -6.61 -17.78 13.49
C CYS A 336 -5.58 -17.63 12.37
N LEU A 337 -5.35 -16.40 11.94
CA LEU A 337 -4.27 -16.04 11.02
C LEU A 337 -3.22 -15.26 11.79
N ILE A 338 -1.96 -15.69 11.75
CA ILE A 338 -0.84 -15.06 12.45
C ILE A 338 0.27 -14.77 11.45
N LEU A 339 0.55 -13.50 11.19
CA LEU A 339 1.75 -13.08 10.48
C LEU A 339 2.88 -12.89 11.49
N LEU A 340 4.00 -13.55 11.24
CA LEU A 340 5.29 -13.27 11.84
C LEU A 340 6.17 -12.59 10.78
N SER A 341 6.68 -11.39 11.08
CA SER A 341 7.51 -10.62 10.15
C SER A 341 8.64 -9.91 10.89
N PRO A 342 9.78 -9.61 10.24
CA PRO A 342 10.64 -8.51 10.67
C PRO A 342 9.81 -7.25 10.92
N ASP A 343 10.21 -6.44 11.89
CA ASP A 343 9.53 -5.17 12.15
C ASP A 343 9.84 -4.10 11.07
N GLU A 344 9.01 -3.06 11.06
CA GLU A 344 9.10 -1.97 10.09
C GLU A 344 10.47 -1.27 10.08
N ASP A 345 11.08 -1.14 11.26
CA ASP A 345 12.34 -0.42 11.45
C ASP A 345 13.56 -1.23 11.02
N SER A 346 13.54 -2.56 11.19
CA SER A 346 14.66 -3.43 10.80
C SER A 346 14.67 -3.82 9.33
N ALA A 347 13.49 -4.09 8.74
CA ALA A 347 13.38 -4.49 7.34
C ALA A 347 12.03 -4.04 6.74
N PHE A 348 11.93 -2.74 6.47
CA PHE A 348 10.72 -2.08 5.95
C PHE A 348 10.10 -2.79 4.74
N GLU A 349 10.91 -3.16 3.74
CA GLU A 349 10.41 -3.79 2.52
C GLU A 349 9.76 -5.16 2.80
N ALA A 350 10.45 -6.01 3.58
CA ALA A 350 9.92 -7.31 3.98
C ALA A 350 8.63 -7.14 4.78
N TRP A 351 8.61 -6.20 5.73
CA TRP A 351 7.41 -5.87 6.49
C TRP A 351 6.25 -5.43 5.61
N ALA A 352 6.46 -4.52 4.66
CA ALA A 352 5.41 -4.00 3.78
C ALA A 352 4.80 -5.11 2.90
N ILE A 353 5.63 -5.98 2.33
CA ILE A 353 5.19 -7.13 1.53
C ILE A 353 4.40 -8.12 2.39
N ASN A 354 4.93 -8.50 3.56
CA ASN A 354 4.30 -9.44 4.47
C ASN A 354 2.97 -8.95 5.01
N ARG A 355 2.92 -7.68 5.43
CA ARG A 355 1.71 -7.02 5.91
C ARG A 355 0.64 -7.03 4.82
N ARG A 356 1.01 -6.70 3.58
CA ARG A 356 0.07 -6.70 2.46
C ARG A 356 -0.48 -8.10 2.18
N ALA A 357 0.38 -9.12 2.14
CA ALA A 357 -0.05 -10.51 1.95
C ALA A 357 -1.02 -10.96 3.06
N PHE A 358 -0.73 -10.62 4.32
CA PHE A 358 -1.61 -10.90 5.46
C PHE A 358 -2.96 -10.20 5.35
N GLU A 359 -3.00 -8.93 4.97
CA GLU A 359 -4.26 -8.19 4.78
C GLU A 359 -5.10 -8.75 3.61
N ILE A 360 -4.46 -9.26 2.56
CA ILE A 360 -5.16 -9.95 1.47
C ILE A 360 -5.77 -11.26 1.98
N ALA A 361 -5.01 -12.08 2.71
CA ALA A 361 -5.53 -13.30 3.32
C ALA A 361 -6.71 -12.99 4.26
N LEU A 362 -6.56 -11.98 5.12
CA LEU A 362 -7.60 -11.56 6.06
C LEU A 362 -8.86 -11.05 5.37
N SER A 363 -8.73 -10.27 4.30
CA SER A 363 -9.89 -9.71 3.60
C SER A 363 -10.66 -10.75 2.78
N THR A 364 -10.00 -11.83 2.36
CA THR A 364 -10.55 -12.86 1.46
C THR A 364 -10.93 -14.18 2.14
N VAL A 365 -10.58 -14.35 3.42
CA VAL A 365 -10.92 -15.54 4.21
C VAL A 365 -12.44 -15.75 4.26
N ARG A 366 -12.86 -16.97 3.93
CA ARG A 366 -14.27 -17.40 3.85
C ARG A 366 -14.41 -18.91 3.87
#